data_AF-A0A7K3NMV1-F1
#
_entry.id   AF-A0A7K3NMV1-F1
#
_cell.length_a   1.000
_cell.length_b   1.000
_cell.length_c   1.000
_cell.angle_alpha   90.00
_cell.angle_beta   90.00
_cell.angle_gamma   90.00
#
_symmetry.space_group_name_H-M   'P 1'
#
loop_
_entity.id
_entity.type
_entity.pdbx_description
1 polymer ?
#
loop_
_entity_poly.entity_id
_entity_poly.type
_entity_poly.pdbx_seq_one_letter_code
_entity_poly.pdbx_strand_id
1 'polypeptide(L)' 'MTLLFDDTKKLEKALGEEAASVLIGILEKQGEEAKRELATKADIDVKLAQVKAEIIKWVAGLMLAQTAIIAALKLFG' A
#
# COMPACT_ATOMS: atom_id res chain seq x y z
N MET A 1 22.61 -17.01 2.36
CA MET A 1 23.12 -15.64 2.13
C MET A 1 24.38 -15.64 1.23
N THR A 2 24.60 -16.66 0.41
CA THR A 2 25.83 -16.84 -0.40
C THR A 2 25.64 -16.60 -1.91
N LEU A 3 24.40 -16.62 -2.41
CA LEU A 3 24.08 -16.45 -3.84
C LEU A 3 24.30 -15.03 -4.35
N LEU A 4 23.98 -14.01 -3.54
CA LEU A 4 24.13 -12.60 -3.92
C LEU A 4 25.59 -12.22 -4.18
N PHE A 5 26.54 -12.76 -3.42
CA PHE A 5 27.96 -12.43 -3.55
C PHE A 5 28.63 -13.05 -4.80
N ASP A 6 28.11 -14.17 -5.29
CA ASP A 6 28.62 -14.80 -6.53
C ASP A 6 28.15 -14.04 -7.78
N ASP A 7 26.93 -13.52 -7.76
CA ASP A 7 26.41 -12.73 -8.87
C ASP A 7 27.04 -11.32 -8.92
N THR A 8 27.35 -10.72 -7.77
CA THR A 8 28.11 -9.46 -7.69
C THR A 8 29.49 -9.60 -8.35
N LYS A 9 30.24 -10.65 -8.03
CA LYS A 9 31.58 -10.91 -8.62
C LYS A 9 31.52 -11.20 -10.12
N LYS A 10 30.45 -11.83 -10.61
CA LYS A 10 30.23 -12.03 -12.04
C LYS A 10 29.92 -10.72 -12.77
N LEU A 11 29.11 -9.85 -12.17
CA LEU A 11 28.84 -8.51 -12.70
C LEU A 11 30.12 -7.68 -12.79
N GLU A 12 30.93 -7.68 -11.73
CA GLU A 12 32.20 -6.96 -11.64
C GLU A 12 33.17 -7.36 -12.76
N LYS A 13 33.23 -8.66 -13.07
CA LYS A 13 34.07 -9.21 -14.13
C LYS A 13 33.55 -8.95 -15.55
N ALA A 14 32.24 -8.78 -15.73
CA ALA A 14 31.61 -8.57 -17.03
C ALA A 14 31.48 -7.09 -17.42
N LEU A 15 31.34 -6.20 -16.44
CA LEU A 15 31.10 -4.76 -16.66
C LEU A 15 32.33 -3.90 -16.35
N GLY A 16 33.33 -4.44 -15.63
CA GLY A 16 34.44 -3.67 -15.08
C GLY A 16 34.09 -3.08 -13.71
N GLU A 17 35.10 -3.01 -12.83
CA GLU A 17 35.00 -2.64 -11.41
C GLU A 17 34.22 -1.33 -11.20
N GLU A 18 34.48 -0.34 -12.04
CA GLU A 18 33.86 0.99 -11.97
C GLU A 18 32.38 0.97 -12.37
N ALA A 19 32.02 0.30 -13.47
CA ALA A 19 30.62 0.20 -13.91
C ALA A 19 29.77 -0.69 -13.01
N ALA A 20 30.35 -1.76 -12.44
CA ALA A 20 29.66 -2.63 -11.50
C ALA A 20 29.31 -1.89 -10.19
N SER A 21 30.22 -1.05 -9.68
CA SER A 21 29.95 -0.23 -8.49
C SER A 21 28.79 0.76 -8.70
N VAL A 22 28.70 1.36 -9.90
CA VAL A 22 27.61 2.27 -10.27
C VAL A 22 26.28 1.53 -10.39
N LEU A 23 26.27 0.36 -11.03
CA LEU A 23 25.08 -0.49 -11.15
C LEU A 23 24.55 -0.97 -9.79
N ILE A 24 25.45 -1.35 -8.87
CA ILE A 24 25.09 -1.73 -7.50
C ILE A 24 24.46 -0.53 -6.77
N GLY A 25 25.06 0.65 -6.86
CA GLY A 25 24.51 1.86 -6.22
C GLY A 25 23.14 2.27 -6.77
N ILE A 26 22.88 2.05 -8.06
CA ILE A 26 21.56 2.27 -8.67
C ILE A 26 20.55 1.23 -8.15
N LEU A 27 20.91 -0.05 -8.09
CA LEU A 27 20.05 -1.13 -7.60
C LEU A 27 19.71 -0.97 -6.11
N GLU A 28 20.66 -0.54 -5.29
CA GLU A 28 20.42 -0.25 -3.87
C GLU A 28 19.47 0.94 -3.70
N LYS A 29 19.67 2.03 -4.46
CA LYS A 29 18.74 3.16 -4.47
C LYS A 29 17.34 2.76 -4.92
N GLN A 30 17.21 1.99 -5.99
CA GLN A 30 15.92 1.48 -6.43
C GLN A 30 15.28 0.54 -5.41
N GLY A 31 16.06 -0.29 -4.71
CA GLY A 31 15.56 -1.17 -3.65
C GLY A 31 15.02 -0.40 -2.44
N GLU A 32 15.71 0.67 -2.03
CA GLU A 32 15.27 1.56 -0.95
C GLU A 32 14.07 2.42 -1.36
N GLU A 33 14.03 2.93 -2.59
CA GLU A 33 12.87 3.64 -3.15
C GLU A 33 11.66 2.71 -3.28
N ALA A 34 11.84 1.49 -3.78
CA ALA A 34 10.77 0.49 -3.86
C ALA A 34 10.23 0.12 -2.47
N LYS A 35 11.09 -0.07 -1.47
CA LYS A 35 10.66 -0.28 -0.07
C LYS A 35 9.86 0.90 0.48
N ARG A 36 10.20 2.12 0.08
CA ARG A 36 9.55 3.36 0.52
C ARG A 36 8.21 3.60 -0.20
N GLU A 37 8.09 3.16 -1.46
CA GLU A 37 6.84 3.21 -2.24
C GLU A 37 5.88 2.05 -1.93
N LEU A 38 6.40 0.91 -1.46
CA LEU A 38 5.58 -0.19 -0.97
C LEU A 38 4.88 0.23 0.32
N ALA A 39 3.57 0.52 0.22
CA ALA A 39 2.71 0.70 1.37
C ALA A 39 2.92 -0.48 2.33
N THR A 40 3.30 -0.20 3.57
CA THR A 40 3.53 -1.26 4.54
C THR A 40 2.19 -1.96 4.80
N LYS A 41 2.23 -3.22 5.23
CA LYS A 41 1.01 -3.94 5.63
C LYS A 41 0.19 -3.13 6.65
N ALA A 42 0.87 -2.40 7.54
CA ALA A 42 0.24 -1.50 8.49
C ALA A 42 -0.52 -0.34 7.82
N ASP A 43 0.03 0.26 6.76
CA ASP A 43 -0.65 1.33 6.02
C ASP A 43 -1.93 0.82 5.33
N ILE A 44 -1.90 -0.40 4.81
CA ILE A 44 -3.05 -1.06 4.21
C ILE A 44 -4.12 -1.35 5.27
N ASP A 45 -3.71 -1.89 6.42
CA ASP A 45 -4.63 -2.21 7.53
C ASP A 45 -5.30 -0.95 8.09
N VAL A 46 -4.57 0.16 8.21
CA VAL A 46 -5.10 1.46 8.64
C VAL A 46 -6.12 2.00 7.63
N LYS A 47 -5.78 2.01 6.33
CA LYS A 47 -6.71 2.47 5.29
C LYS A 47 -7.96 1.59 5.22
N LEU A 48 -7.82 0.27 5.38
CA LEU A 48 -8.94 -0.66 5.41
C LEU A 48 -9.87 -0.38 6.61
N ALA A 49 -9.31 -0.11 7.80
CA ALA A 49 -10.09 0.25 8.97
C ALA A 49 -10.85 1.57 8.78
N GLN A 50 -10.21 2.58 8.18
CA GLN A 50 -10.85 3.86 7.85
C GLN A 50 -12.03 3.67 6.89
N VAL A 51 -11.81 2.95 5.78
CA VAL A 51 -12.86 2.68 4.79
C VAL A 51 -14.04 1.92 5.42
N LYS A 52 -13.76 0.92 6.27
CA LYS A 52 -14.82 0.20 7.00
C LYS A 52 -15.64 1.14 7.88
N ALA A 53 -14.98 2.04 8.62
CA ALA A 53 -15.67 2.99 9.48
C ALA A 53 -16.54 3.99 8.69
N GLU A 54 -16.06 4.47 7.54
CA GLU A 54 -16.83 5.34 6.66
C GLU A 54 -18.06 4.65 6.09
N ILE A 55 -17.93 3.40 5.63
CA ILE A 55 -19.06 2.59 5.16
C ILE A 55 -20.11 2.47 6.26
N ILE A 56 -19.71 2.15 7.50
CA ILE A 56 -20.63 2.01 8.63
C ILE A 56 -21.38 3.33 8.88
N LYS A 57 -20.70 4.47 8.86
CA LYS A 57 -21.33 5.78 9.03
C LYS A 57 -22.38 6.06 7.95
N TRP A 58 -22.05 5.80 6.68
CA TRP A 58 -22.98 6.01 5.57
C TRP A 58 -24.20 5.10 5.65
N VAL A 59 -23.99 3.81 5.96
CA VAL A 59 -25.10 2.85 6.13
C VAL A 59 -26.00 3.28 7.28
N ALA A 60 -25.44 3.68 8.42
CA ALA A 60 -26.22 4.19 9.55
C ALA A 60 -27.05 5.44 9.16
N GLY A 61 -26.45 6.38 8.43
CA GLY A 61 -27.15 7.57 7.92
C GLY A 61 -28.32 7.21 6.99
N LEU A 62 -28.11 6.27 6.06
CA LEU A 62 -29.17 5.79 5.16
C LEU A 62 -30.30 5.09 5.91
N MET A 63 -29.98 4.27 6.91
CA MET A 63 -30.99 3.61 7.74
C MET A 63 -31.80 4.63 8.53
N LEU A 64 -31.16 5.64 9.12
CA LEU A 64 -31.88 6.72 9.82
C LEU A 64 -32.82 7.47 8.88
N ALA A 65 -32.35 7.82 7.68
CA ALA A 65 -33.19 8.46 6.67
C ALA A 65 -34.41 7.60 6.31
N GLN A 66 -34.23 6.29 6.08
CA GLN A 66 -35.34 5.38 5.81
C GLN A 66 -36.32 5.28 6.98
N THR A 67 -35.83 5.18 8.22
CA THR A 67 -36.72 5.15 9.39
C THR A 67 -37.54 6.43 9.53
N ALA A 68 -36.94 7.59 9.25
CA ALA A 68 -37.64 8.88 9.26
C ALA A 68 -38.72 8.94 8.17
N ILE A 69 -38.44 8.46 6.96
CA ILE A 69 -39.42 8.40 5.87
C ILE A 69 -40.60 7.49 6.24
N ILE A 70 -40.33 6.30 6.80
CA ILE A 70 -41.37 5.37 7.22
C ILE A 70 -42.23 5.97 8.35
N ALA A 71 -41.59 6.64 9.32
CA ALA A 71 -42.30 7.30 10.40
C ALA A 71 -43.20 8.43 9.88
N ALA A 72 -42.71 9.26 8.95
CA ALA A 72 -43.49 10.31 8.32
C ALA A 72 -44.69 9.75 7.53
N LEU A 73 -44.50 8.68 6.75
CA LEU A 73 -45.59 8.02 6.03
C LEU A 73 -46.66 7.47 6.98
N LYS A 74 -46.30 6.95 8.15
CA LYS A 74 -47.28 6.48 9.15
C LYS A 74 -48.02 7.61 9.88
N LEU A 75 -47.38 8.78 10.01
CA LEU A 75 -47.95 9.93 10.72
C LEU A 75 -48.89 10.76 9.84
N PHE A 76 -48.64 10.80 8.52
CA PHE A 76 -49.34 11.66 7.57
C PHE A 76 -50.06 10.91 6.44
N GLY A 77 -49.96 9.57 6.39
CA GLY A 77 -50.62 8.71 5.41
C GLY A 77 -51.82 7.95 5.95
#